data_AF-A0A7C6GQ28-F1
#
_entry.id   AF-A0A7C6GQ28-F1
#
_cell.length_a   1.000
_cell.length_b   1.000
_cell.length_c   1.000
_cell.angle_alpha   90.00
_cell.angle_beta   90.00
_cell.angle_gamma   90.00
#
_symmetry.space_group_name_H-M   'P 1'
#
loop_
_entity.id
_entity.type
_entity.pdbx_description
1 polymer ?
#
loop_
_entity_poly.entity_id
_entity_poly.type
_entity_poly.pdbx_seq_one_letter_code
_entity_poly.pdbx_strand_id
1 'polypeptide(L)'
;MRIYEIINKYFGENYSGWMKAWYDINGEFAAWFPTITLTDERPNGVFGGTRNCSNTLSNDKKTICEIDHNIENPICEEIDDKYQKKRLVFARIDGKFEFLGIFERKIIICDSKRINLHMQIADGINLETFNLFKRLS
;
A
#
# COMPACT_ATOMS: atom_id res chain seq x y z
N MET A 1 12.64 11.21 2.17
CA MET A 1 12.94 9.77 2.16
C MET A 1 12.35 9.17 0.90
N ARG A 2 13.10 8.39 0.14
CA ARG A 2 12.67 7.61 -1.03
C ARG A 2 12.32 6.20 -0.58
N ILE A 3 11.66 5.42 -1.43
CA ILE A 3 11.22 4.05 -1.10
C ILE A 3 12.40 3.17 -0.64
N TYR A 4 13.51 3.16 -1.39
CA TYR A 4 14.67 2.34 -1.01
C TYR A 4 15.28 2.74 0.34
N GLU A 5 15.21 4.02 0.72
CA GLU A 5 15.72 4.50 2.02
C GLU A 5 14.84 3.98 3.17
N ILE A 6 13.51 3.90 2.95
CA ILE A 6 12.58 3.28 3.90
C ILE A 6 12.91 1.79 4.02
N ILE A 7 13.09 1.10 2.90
CA ILE A 7 13.38 -0.34 2.88
C ILE A 7 14.69 -0.63 3.63
N ASN A 8 15.76 0.11 3.33
CA ASN A 8 17.04 -0.06 4.00
C ASN A 8 16.92 0.20 5.51
N LYS A 9 16.24 1.28 5.90
CA LYS A 9 16.11 1.70 7.29
C LYS A 9 15.30 0.71 8.15
N TYR A 10 14.18 0.21 7.63
CA TYR A 10 13.23 -0.56 8.44
C TYR A 10 13.27 -2.06 8.17
N PHE A 11 13.86 -2.51 7.06
CA PHE A 11 13.92 -3.93 6.70
C PHE A 11 15.34 -4.48 6.64
N GLY A 12 16.37 -3.65 6.83
CA GLY A 12 17.77 -4.09 6.95
C GLY A 12 18.46 -4.36 5.62
N GLU A 13 17.95 -3.75 4.55
CA GLU A 13 18.48 -3.90 3.20
C GLU A 13 19.53 -2.82 2.87
N ASN A 14 20.16 -2.94 1.70
CA ASN A 14 21.16 -1.98 1.21
C ASN A 14 20.97 -1.66 -0.30
N TYR A 15 19.77 -1.25 -0.68
CA TYR A 15 19.48 -0.83 -2.04
C TYR A 15 19.97 0.59 -2.34
N SER A 16 20.45 0.82 -3.56
CA SER A 16 20.75 2.16 -4.10
C SER A 16 19.56 2.78 -4.86
N GLY A 17 18.51 1.99 -5.12
CA GLY A 17 17.32 2.44 -5.84
C GLY A 17 16.18 1.42 -5.76
N TRP A 18 14.95 1.90 -5.82
CA TRP A 18 13.74 1.08 -5.86
C TRP A 18 12.62 1.84 -6.56
N MET A 19 11.95 1.20 -7.51
CA MET A 19 10.93 1.83 -8.37
C MET A 19 9.53 1.24 -8.21
N LYS A 20 9.38 0.14 -7.47
CA LYS A 20 8.07 -0.51 -7.26
C LYS A 20 7.36 0.08 -6.03
N ALA A 21 6.04 0.18 -6.09
CA ALA A 21 5.22 0.55 -4.93
C ALA A 21 5.01 -0.60 -3.94
N TRP A 22 5.62 -1.77 -4.17
CA TRP A 22 5.49 -2.96 -3.35
C TRP A 22 6.88 -3.50 -3.02
N TYR A 23 7.08 -3.94 -1.78
CA TYR A 23 8.26 -4.68 -1.33
C TYR A 23 7.81 -5.87 -0.49
N ASP A 24 8.26 -7.06 -0.86
CA ASP A 24 7.92 -8.30 -0.17
C ASP A 24 8.82 -8.46 1.06
N ILE A 25 8.24 -8.61 2.25
CA ILE A 25 9.01 -8.74 3.49
C ILE A 25 9.19 -10.23 3.85
N ASN A 26 8.09 -10.98 3.92
CA ASN A 26 8.06 -12.42 4.20
C ASN A 26 6.69 -13.00 3.80
N GLY A 27 6.41 -14.26 4.15
CA GLY A 27 5.13 -14.93 3.82
C GLY A 27 3.86 -14.22 4.32
N GLU A 28 3.93 -13.45 5.41
CA GLU A 28 2.77 -12.77 6.00
C GLU A 28 2.69 -11.28 5.65
N PHE A 29 3.83 -10.61 5.54
CA PHE A 29 3.92 -9.15 5.45
C PHE A 29 4.54 -8.65 4.14
N ALA A 30 4.09 -7.48 3.73
CA ALA A 30 4.71 -6.68 2.68
C ALA A 30 4.67 -5.19 3.05
N ALA A 31 5.57 -4.39 2.47
CA ALA A 31 5.48 -2.94 2.53
C ALA A 31 4.82 -2.40 1.26
N TRP A 32 3.85 -1.52 1.43
CA TRP A 32 3.15 -0.85 0.34
C TRP A 32 3.41 0.66 0.40
N PHE A 33 3.69 1.23 -0.76
CA PHE A 33 4.06 2.63 -0.94
C PHE A 33 3.05 3.37 -1.83
N PRO A 34 1.77 3.46 -1.44
CA PRO A 34 0.75 4.11 -2.26
C PRO A 34 1.01 5.61 -2.35
N THR A 35 0.64 6.22 -3.47
CA THR A 35 0.49 7.68 -3.54
C THR A 35 -0.97 8.01 -3.30
N ILE A 36 -1.24 8.82 -2.29
CA ILE A 36 -2.60 9.26 -1.97
C ILE A 36 -2.97 10.40 -2.91
N THR A 37 -4.11 10.22 -3.59
CA THR A 37 -4.72 11.22 -4.45
C THR A 37 -5.86 11.91 -3.70
N LEU A 38 -6.08 13.19 -3.98
CA LEU A 38 -7.18 13.96 -3.38
C LEU A 38 -8.53 13.66 -4.07
N THR A 39 -8.48 13.02 -5.24
CA THR A 39 -9.65 12.63 -6.03
C THR A 39 -9.57 11.15 -6.41
N ASP A 40 -10.72 10.57 -6.74
CA ASP A 40 -10.91 9.25 -7.33
C ASP A 40 -10.74 9.26 -8.86
N GLU A 41 -10.43 10.43 -9.43
CA GLU A 41 -10.15 10.58 -10.85
C GLU A 41 -8.90 9.78 -11.26
N ARG A 42 -8.92 9.27 -12.49
CA ARG A 42 -7.77 8.59 -13.08
C ARG A 42 -6.56 9.53 -13.04
N PRO A 43 -5.44 9.12 -12.42
CA PRO A 43 -4.27 9.99 -12.37
C PRO A 43 -3.72 10.22 -13.77
N ASN A 44 -3.41 11.48 -14.12
CA ASN A 44 -2.70 11.84 -15.36
C ASN A 44 -1.20 11.49 -15.31
N GLY A 45 -0.84 10.38 -14.67
CA GLY A 45 0.54 9.94 -14.47
C GLY A 45 1.22 9.49 -15.77
N VAL A 46 2.51 9.83 -15.91
CA VAL A 46 3.31 9.51 -17.10
C VAL A 46 4.00 8.13 -17.01
N PHE A 47 4.11 7.53 -15.81
CA PHE A 47 4.83 6.27 -15.56
C PHE A 47 4.18 5.37 -14.48
N GLY A 48 4.25 4.04 -14.66
CA GLY A 48 4.00 3.01 -13.65
C GLY A 48 2.54 2.80 -13.21
N GLY A 49 2.33 1.95 -12.18
CA GLY A 49 1.00 1.60 -11.61
C GLY A 49 0.21 2.80 -11.08
N THR A 50 0.89 3.92 -10.82
CA THR A 50 0.29 5.24 -10.55
C THR A 50 -0.51 5.84 -11.70
N ARG A 51 -0.49 5.27 -12.92
CA ARG A 51 -1.25 5.77 -14.07
C ARG A 51 -2.72 5.34 -14.09
N ASN A 52 -3.03 4.24 -13.40
CA ASN A 52 -4.34 3.59 -13.50
C ASN A 52 -4.97 3.30 -12.14
N CYS A 53 -4.26 3.47 -11.03
CA CYS A 53 -4.82 3.33 -9.70
C CYS A 53 -4.91 4.68 -8.98
N SER A 54 -6.09 5.07 -8.51
CA SER A 54 -6.28 6.18 -7.58
C SER A 54 -6.39 5.63 -6.15
N ASN A 55 -5.76 6.30 -5.18
CA ASN A 55 -5.82 5.88 -3.77
C ASN A 55 -6.32 7.05 -2.92
N THR A 56 -7.50 6.93 -2.33
CA THR A 56 -8.05 7.96 -1.44
C THR A 56 -7.92 7.50 0.01
N LEU A 57 -7.40 8.37 0.88
CA LEU A 57 -7.30 8.12 2.32
C LEU A 57 -8.52 8.71 3.04
N SER A 58 -9.15 7.94 3.92
CA SER A 58 -10.23 8.43 4.79
C SER A 58 -9.74 9.48 5.78
N ASN A 59 -10.64 10.35 6.25
CA ASN A 59 -10.30 11.43 7.19
C ASN A 59 -9.70 10.94 8.52
N ASP A 60 -10.09 9.74 8.96
CA ASP A 60 -9.55 9.10 10.17
C ASP A 60 -8.21 8.39 9.92
N LYS A 61 -7.70 8.42 8.68
CA LYS A 61 -6.50 7.72 8.19
C LYS A 61 -6.52 6.19 8.35
N LYS A 62 -7.69 5.59 8.63
CA LYS A 62 -7.82 4.14 8.87
C LYS A 62 -8.18 3.33 7.64
N THR A 63 -8.59 3.97 6.55
CA THR A 63 -9.03 3.30 5.33
C THR A 63 -8.42 3.95 4.10
N ILE A 64 -7.87 3.13 3.21
CA ILE A 64 -7.46 3.55 1.86
C ILE A 64 -8.38 2.86 0.86
N CYS A 65 -8.99 3.66 -0.01
CA CYS A 65 -9.78 3.18 -1.14
C CYS A 65 -8.92 3.22 -2.40
N GLU A 66 -8.56 2.05 -2.94
CA GLU A 66 -7.86 1.92 -4.22
C GLU A 66 -8.86 1.54 -5.32
N ILE A 67 -8.86 2.31 -6.40
CA ILE A 67 -9.67 2.06 -7.59
C ILE A 67 -8.72 1.82 -8.77
N ASP A 68 -8.81 0.64 -9.39
CA ASP A 68 -8.11 0.33 -10.64
C ASP A 68 -9.02 0.68 -11.82
N HIS A 69 -8.64 1.74 -12.55
CA HIS A 69 -9.36 2.28 -13.70
C HIS A 69 -9.20 1.44 -14.99
N ASN A 70 -8.38 0.38 -14.98
CA ASN A 70 -8.24 -0.52 -16.14
C ASN A 70 -9.22 -1.70 -16.12
N ILE A 71 -9.88 -1.97 -14.99
CA ILE A 71 -10.75 -3.14 -14.84
C ILE A 71 -12.17 -2.74 -15.22
N GLU A 72 -12.52 -2.92 -16.50
CA GLU A 72 -13.90 -2.72 -17.00
C GLU A 72 -14.82 -3.93 -16.69
N ASN A 73 -14.25 -5.10 -16.35
CA ASN A 73 -15.00 -6.33 -16.03
C ASN A 73 -14.37 -7.10 -14.87
N PRO A 74 -14.97 -7.11 -13.67
CA PRO A 74 -14.37 -7.66 -12.45
C PRO A 74 -14.69 -9.16 -12.30
N ILE A 75 -14.16 -10.04 -13.17
CA ILE A 75 -14.62 -11.46 -13.15
C ILE A 75 -13.53 -12.48 -12.76
N CYS A 76 -12.25 -12.11 -12.69
CA CYS A 76 -11.25 -13.03 -12.11
C CYS A 76 -10.60 -12.44 -10.87
N GLU A 77 -10.90 -13.03 -9.71
CA GLU A 77 -9.98 -13.02 -8.58
C GLU A 77 -8.72 -13.76 -9.03
N GLU A 78 -7.68 -13.02 -9.45
CA GLU A 78 -6.34 -13.56 -9.35
C GLU A 78 -6.07 -13.85 -7.87
N ILE A 79 -6.06 -15.13 -7.51
CA ILE A 79 -5.53 -15.62 -6.24
C ILE A 79 -4.01 -15.48 -6.34
N ASP A 80 -3.54 -14.24 -6.23
CA ASP A 80 -2.13 -13.93 -6.09
C ASP A 80 -1.85 -13.70 -4.61
N ASP A 81 -0.96 -14.53 -4.05
CA ASP A 81 -0.58 -14.53 -2.64
C ASP A 81 -0.15 -13.15 -2.15
N LYS A 82 0.38 -12.29 -3.03
CA LYS A 82 0.73 -10.90 -2.68
C LYS A 82 -0.47 -10.13 -2.13
N TYR A 83 -1.68 -10.44 -2.60
CA TYR A 83 -2.89 -9.74 -2.20
C TYR A 83 -3.43 -10.19 -0.84
N GLN A 84 -2.99 -11.35 -0.34
CA GLN A 84 -3.37 -11.87 0.99
C GLN A 84 -2.49 -11.31 2.12
N LYS A 85 -1.34 -10.71 1.79
CA LYS A 85 -0.39 -10.19 2.80
C LYS A 85 -0.94 -8.99 3.56
N LYS A 86 -0.58 -8.89 4.83
CA LYS A 86 -0.73 -7.68 5.65
C LYS A 86 0.27 -6.63 5.19
N ARG A 87 -0.19 -5.40 5.05
CA ARG A 87 0.59 -4.31 4.42
C ARG A 87 1.05 -3.33 5.46
N LEU A 88 2.36 -3.17 5.62
CA LEU A 88 2.94 -1.99 6.26
C LEU A 88 2.82 -0.84 5.27
N VAL A 89 1.95 0.12 5.55
CA VAL A 89 1.62 1.19 4.62
C VAL A 89 2.46 2.43 4.90
N PHE A 90 3.29 2.78 3.92
CA PHE A 90 4.04 4.02 3.86
C PHE A 90 3.44 4.88 2.74
N ALA A 91 2.41 5.65 3.07
CA ALA A 91 1.68 6.43 2.10
C ALA A 91 2.43 7.72 1.73
N ARG A 92 2.48 8.04 0.45
CA ARG A 92 2.97 9.34 -0.04
C ARG A 92 1.83 10.35 -0.04
N ILE A 93 1.91 11.32 0.87
CA ILE A 93 0.94 12.41 1.06
C ILE A 93 1.72 13.72 0.92
N ASP A 94 1.25 14.63 0.06
CA ASP A 94 1.91 15.92 -0.23
C ASP A 94 3.42 15.80 -0.51
N GLY A 95 3.78 14.75 -1.27
CA GLY A 95 5.15 14.46 -1.67
C GLY A 95 6.03 13.79 -0.62
N LYS A 96 5.57 13.63 0.63
CA LYS A 96 6.29 13.01 1.75
C LYS A 96 5.70 11.65 2.10
N PHE A 97 6.55 10.73 2.59
CA PHE A 97 6.08 9.44 3.08
C PHE A 97 5.71 9.51 4.56
N GLU A 98 4.50 9.05 4.88
CA GLU A 98 3.98 8.85 6.24
C GLU A 98 3.71 7.36 6.44
N PHE A 99 4.12 6.82 7.59
CA PHE A 99 3.70 5.47 7.99
C PHE A 99 2.30 5.56 8.60
N LEU A 100 1.35 4.82 8.02
CA LEU A 100 -0.05 4.85 8.44
C LEU A 100 -0.42 3.66 9.34
N GLY A 101 0.37 2.59 9.34
CA GLY A 101 0.10 1.38 10.13
C GLY A 101 0.09 0.11 9.29
N ILE A 102 -0.54 -0.93 9.82
CA ILE A 102 -0.72 -2.22 9.15
C ILE A 102 -2.14 -2.33 8.63
N PHE A 103 -2.29 -2.69 7.35
CA PHE A 103 -3.55 -2.73 6.64
C PHE A 103 -3.81 -4.10 6.01
N GLU A 104 -5.07 -4.52 6.00
CA GLU A 104 -5.57 -5.66 5.24
C GLU A 104 -6.46 -5.21 4.10
N ARG A 105 -6.42 -5.94 2.98
CA ARG A 105 -7.21 -5.64 1.79
C ARG A 105 -8.49 -6.45 1.80
N LYS A 106 -9.59 -5.79 1.45
CA LYS A 106 -10.88 -6.37 1.12
C LYS A 106 -11.32 -5.86 -0.24
N ILE A 107 -11.86 -6.74 -1.07
CA ILE A 107 -12.46 -6.35 -2.34
C ILE A 107 -13.94 -6.06 -2.10
N ILE A 108 -14.43 -4.96 -2.64
CA ILE A 108 -15.86 -4.68 -2.74
C ILE A 108 -16.21 -4.40 -4.20
N ILE A 109 -17.44 -4.72 -4.58
CA ILE A 109 -18.00 -4.41 -5.89
C ILE A 109 -19.08 -3.37 -5.67
N CYS A 110 -18.95 -2.20 -6.30
CA CYS A 110 -19.90 -1.09 -6.21
C CYS A 110 -20.10 -0.51 -7.61
N ASP A 111 -21.34 -0.40 -8.07
CA ASP A 111 -21.69 0.16 -9.39
C ASP A 111 -20.84 -0.38 -10.55
N SER A 112 -20.67 -1.72 -10.58
CA SER A 112 -19.85 -2.43 -11.57
C SER A 112 -18.35 -2.11 -11.54
N LYS A 113 -17.86 -1.39 -10.52
CA LYS A 113 -16.44 -1.15 -10.26
C LYS A 113 -15.92 -2.05 -9.15
N ARG A 114 -14.73 -2.61 -9.36
CA ARG A 114 -13.96 -3.28 -8.31
C ARG A 114 -13.19 -2.24 -7.51
N ILE A 115 -13.45 -2.19 -6.22
CA ILE A 115 -12.74 -1.31 -5.29
C ILE A 115 -11.95 -2.18 -4.32
N ASN A 116 -10.67 -1.85 -4.14
CA ASN A 116 -9.81 -2.47 -3.15
C ASN A 116 -9.82 -1.57 -1.91
N LEU A 117 -10.54 -1.98 -0.87
CA LEU A 117 -10.49 -1.32 0.43
C LEU A 117 -9.33 -1.88 1.23
N HIS A 118 -8.45 -1.01 1.71
CA HIS A 118 -7.40 -1.35 2.65
C HIS A 118 -7.79 -0.75 4.00
N MET A 119 -7.99 -1.59 5.01
CA MET A 119 -8.41 -1.17 6.34
C MET A 119 -7.29 -1.40 7.34
N GLN A 120 -7.02 -0.42 8.18
CA GLN A 120 -6.06 -0.53 9.26
C GLN A 120 -6.54 -1.57 10.28
N ILE A 121 -5.67 -2.52 10.62
CA ILE A 121 -6.01 -3.62 11.55
C ILE A 121 -5.43 -3.42 12.95
N ALA A 122 -4.59 -2.40 13.14
CA ALA A 122 -4.00 -2.08 14.43
C ALA A 122 -3.66 -0.60 14.55
N ASP A 123 -4.24 0.05 15.57
CA ASP A 123 -3.85 1.37 16.03
C ASP A 123 -2.58 1.27 16.89
N GLY A 124 -1.70 2.27 16.82
CA GLY A 124 -0.55 2.37 17.75
C GLY A 124 0.66 1.49 17.46
N ILE A 125 0.72 0.79 16.31
CA ILE A 125 1.97 0.17 15.86
C ILE A 125 2.93 1.29 15.42
N ASN A 126 4.00 1.50 16.19
CA ASN A 126 5.14 2.30 15.78
C ASN A 126 6.16 1.38 15.08
N LEU A 127 6.78 1.86 14.00
CA LEU A 127 7.86 1.14 13.32
C LEU A 127 9.03 0.80 14.24
N GLU A 128 9.24 1.58 15.29
CA GLU A 128 10.22 1.29 16.34
C GLU A 128 9.88 0.01 17.13
N THR A 129 8.59 -0.29 17.36
CA THR A 129 8.12 -1.54 17.96
C THR A 129 8.05 -2.69 16.95
N PHE A 130 7.93 -2.42 15.64
CA PHE A 130 7.99 -3.48 14.63
C PHE A 130 9.39 -4.13 14.55
N ASN A 131 10.46 -3.35 14.76
CA ASN A 131 11.82 -3.88 14.91
C ASN A 131 11.98 -4.88 16.07
N LEU A 132 11.02 -4.93 17.01
CA LEU A 132 11.03 -5.91 18.10
C LEU A 132 10.69 -7.32 17.60
N PHE A 133 9.82 -7.47 16.59
CA PHE A 133 9.44 -8.78 16.06
C PHE A 133 10.54 -9.44 15.23
N LYS A 134 11.41 -8.66 14.56
CA LYS A 134 12.58 -9.17 13.82
C LYS A 134 13.76 -9.57 14.71
N ARG A 135 13.77 -9.22 15.99
CA ARG A 135 14.82 -9.59 16.96
C ARG A 135 14.51 -10.86 17.75
N LEU A 136 13.34 -11.45 17.56
CA LEU A 136 12.87 -12.64 18.29
C LEU A 136 12.56 -13.83 17.38
N SER A 137 12.87 -13.74 16.08
CA SER A 137 12.82 -14.83 15.10
C SER A 137 14.22 -15.29 14.72
#